data_AF-A0A1H8KAA3-F1
#
_entry.id   AF-A0A1H8KAA3-F1
#
_cell.length_a   1.000
_cell.length_b   1.000
_cell.length_c   1.000
_cell.angle_alpha   90.00
_cell.angle_beta   90.00
_cell.angle_gamma   90.00
#
_symmetry.space_group_name_H-M   'P 1'
#
loop_
_entity.id
_entity.type
_entity.pdbx_description
1 polymer ?
#
loop_
_entity_poly.entity_id
_entity_poly.type
_entity_poly.pdbx_seq_one_letter_code
_entity_poly.pdbx_strand_id
1 'polypeptide(L)'
;MRKLTLTLLLSSLLYFAKGQTVNPRPLTMDEYKKAQSFTIANLDNDTYIKFENTYVLDRYESRKPYFITGSDGLKKRIDLYKLVAKEGMQEIGLMVFYTNEKGKLYKALVPDFTADAKVWEQYFLDIDNINKVEQNFILKLSYVLSKEVSFQQYKVLNGGKDLKEEAATYGNDICFPGEELVTMANGDKKMLKAVKSGDEVISVDPATKKNMVVKVKELTTHEAKNYAITQLVLISAQTKNTTGGKEVKLNSKVLQATPNHPMLTKRGNIKIGEVTTGQEVLCLNEQTGKYEAFTVLQKTEHAGGVQKVYNIVADGGSTLLMNGVMVMQK
;
A
#
# COMPACT_ATOMS: atom_id res chain seq x y z
N MET A 1 -47.46 -40.06 -26.61
CA MET A 1 -46.79 -40.68 -25.43
C MET A 1 -45.31 -40.28 -25.36
N ARG A 2 -45.08 -38.97 -25.53
CA ARG A 2 -43.86 -38.20 -25.22
C ARG A 2 -44.34 -37.22 -24.14
N LYS A 3 -43.50 -36.89 -23.17
CA LYS A 3 -43.77 -36.03 -21.99
C LYS A 3 -44.15 -36.78 -20.71
N LEU A 4 -43.25 -37.61 -20.17
CA LEU A 4 -43.29 -37.94 -18.73
C LEU A 4 -41.97 -38.53 -18.16
N THR A 5 -40.83 -38.28 -18.81
CA THR A 5 -39.52 -38.83 -18.42
C THR A 5 -38.39 -37.80 -18.44
N LEU A 6 -38.67 -36.54 -18.04
CA LEU A 6 -37.64 -35.50 -17.98
C LEU A 6 -37.75 -34.55 -16.77
N THR A 7 -38.40 -34.98 -15.69
CA THR A 7 -38.63 -34.10 -14.51
C THR A 7 -38.20 -34.70 -13.18
N LEU A 8 -37.47 -35.83 -13.17
CA LEU A 8 -37.06 -36.50 -11.92
C LEU A 8 -35.53 -36.69 -11.75
N LEU A 9 -34.71 -36.03 -12.57
CA LEU A 9 -33.24 -36.17 -12.55
C LEU A 9 -32.50 -34.85 -12.28
N LEU A 10 -33.21 -33.84 -11.74
CA LEU A 10 -32.66 -32.52 -11.44
C LEU A 10 -32.85 -32.10 -9.97
N SER A 11 -32.91 -33.05 -9.03
CA SER A 11 -33.15 -32.78 -7.60
C SER A 11 -32.13 -33.38 -6.63
N SER A 12 -31.00 -33.92 -7.10
CA SER A 12 -30.04 -34.63 -6.23
C SER A 12 -28.58 -34.18 -6.35
N LEU A 13 -28.30 -32.89 -6.59
CA LEU A 13 -26.96 -32.32 -6.46
C LEU A 13 -26.99 -30.93 -5.81
N LEU A 14 -27.63 -30.83 -4.64
CA LEU A 14 -27.30 -29.81 -3.65
C LEU A 14 -26.53 -30.50 -2.52
N TYR A 15 -25.28 -30.87 -2.81
CA TYR A 15 -24.31 -31.07 -1.74
C TYR A 15 -24.07 -29.69 -1.11
N PHE A 16 -24.84 -29.39 -0.07
CA PHE A 16 -24.43 -28.42 0.92
C PHE A 16 -23.10 -28.94 1.48
N ALA A 17 -22.00 -28.33 1.06
CA ALA A 17 -20.77 -28.34 1.83
C ALA A 17 -21.11 -27.69 3.18
N LYS A 18 -21.54 -28.49 4.16
CA LYS A 18 -21.49 -28.08 5.55
C LYS A 18 -20.00 -27.91 5.85
N GLY A 19 -19.53 -26.66 5.81
CA GLY A 19 -18.24 -26.31 6.37
C GLY A 19 -18.16 -26.90 7.78
N GLN A 20 -17.03 -27.52 8.12
CA GLN A 20 -16.78 -27.96 9.48
C GLN A 20 -17.11 -26.80 10.42
N THR A 21 -18.09 -26.99 11.30
CA THR A 21 -18.33 -26.10 12.43
C THR A 21 -17.13 -26.25 13.34
N VAL A 22 -16.13 -25.39 13.16
CA VAL A 22 -15.03 -25.25 14.10
C VAL A 22 -15.64 -24.70 15.38
N ASN A 23 -15.79 -25.53 16.41
CA ASN A 23 -16.19 -25.05 17.72
C ASN A 23 -15.02 -24.22 18.26
N PRO A 24 -15.17 -22.90 18.46
CA PRO A 24 -14.11 -22.10 19.07
C PRO A 24 -13.91 -22.58 20.51
N ARG A 25 -12.65 -22.66 20.94
CA ARG A 25 -12.28 -22.93 22.34
C ARG A 25 -11.44 -21.77 22.86
N PRO A 26 -11.49 -21.49 24.17
CA PRO A 26 -10.69 -20.43 24.76
C PRO A 26 -9.19 -20.76 24.76
N LEU A 27 -8.38 -19.72 24.54
CA LEU A 27 -6.98 -19.67 24.94
C LEU A 27 -6.84 -19.83 26.46
N THR A 28 -6.00 -20.76 26.90
CA THR A 28 -5.67 -20.91 28.33
C THR A 28 -4.49 -20.03 28.74
N MET A 29 -4.35 -19.78 30.04
CA MET A 29 -3.23 -18.98 30.57
C MET A 29 -1.86 -19.64 30.34
N ASP A 30 -1.79 -20.97 30.38
CA ASP A 30 -0.55 -21.70 30.13
C ASP A 30 -0.15 -21.62 28.65
N GLU A 31 -1.12 -21.70 27.75
CA GLU A 31 -0.93 -21.46 26.32
C GLU A 31 -0.49 -20.04 26.04
N TYR A 32 -1.09 -19.06 26.72
CA TYR A 32 -0.72 -17.66 26.59
C TYR A 32 0.76 -17.44 26.93
N LYS A 33 1.19 -17.92 28.11
CA LYS A 33 2.58 -17.80 28.58
C LYS A 33 3.56 -18.52 27.66
N LYS A 34 3.19 -19.71 27.20
CA LYS A 34 3.99 -20.52 26.29
C LYS A 34 4.17 -19.87 24.93
N ALA A 35 3.10 -19.34 24.34
CA ALA A 35 3.19 -18.64 23.07
C ALA A 35 4.04 -17.36 23.18
N GLN A 36 3.94 -16.61 24.29
CA GLN A 36 4.78 -15.43 24.54
C GLN A 36 6.29 -15.76 24.67
N SER A 37 6.64 -16.93 25.19
CA SER A 37 8.04 -17.35 25.32
C SER A 37 8.66 -17.85 24.00
N PHE A 38 7.83 -18.19 23.00
CA PHE A 38 8.28 -18.69 21.71
C PHE A 38 9.15 -17.67 20.96
N THR A 39 10.30 -18.11 20.43
CA THR A 39 11.20 -17.26 19.64
C THR A 39 11.12 -17.63 18.17
N ILE A 40 10.75 -16.65 17.34
CA ILE A 40 10.76 -16.76 15.89
C ILE A 40 12.16 -16.47 15.35
N ALA A 41 12.65 -17.28 14.41
CA ALA A 41 14.00 -17.15 13.89
C ALA A 41 14.09 -16.07 12.80
N ASN A 42 13.13 -16.08 11.87
CA ASN A 42 13.12 -15.15 10.74
C ASN A 42 11.69 -14.74 10.37
N LEU A 43 11.30 -13.52 10.74
CA LEU A 43 9.98 -12.96 10.44
C LEU A 43 9.69 -12.79 8.94
N ASP A 44 10.69 -12.81 8.05
CA ASP A 44 10.47 -12.71 6.60
C ASP A 44 10.10 -14.07 6.01
N ASN A 45 10.79 -15.12 6.44
CA ASN A 45 10.70 -16.45 5.83
C ASN A 45 9.79 -17.42 6.60
N ASP A 46 9.66 -17.27 7.91
CA ASP A 46 8.96 -18.24 8.76
C ASP A 46 7.45 -17.97 8.72
N THR A 47 6.77 -18.38 7.65
CA THR A 47 5.33 -18.11 7.47
C THR A 47 4.44 -19.13 8.17
N TYR A 48 4.97 -20.32 8.49
CA TYR A 48 4.22 -21.41 9.10
C TYR A 48 5.16 -22.20 10.02
N ILE A 49 4.96 -22.06 11.33
CA ILE A 49 5.91 -22.55 12.33
C ILE A 49 5.21 -23.49 13.28
N LYS A 50 5.70 -24.72 13.37
CA LYS A 50 5.24 -25.70 14.36
C LYS A 50 6.12 -25.57 15.60
N PHE A 51 5.52 -25.48 16.78
CA PHE A 51 6.27 -25.51 18.04
C PHE A 51 5.63 -26.49 19.02
N GLU A 52 6.49 -27.17 19.78
CA GLU A 52 6.15 -28.25 20.74
C GLU A 52 5.29 -29.39 20.18
N ASN A 53 5.23 -29.53 18.85
CA ASN A 53 4.31 -30.45 18.17
C ASN A 53 2.80 -30.26 18.44
N THR A 54 2.41 -29.28 19.25
CA THR A 54 1.00 -29.04 19.64
C THR A 54 0.42 -27.78 19.01
N TYR A 55 1.26 -26.80 18.69
CA TYR A 55 0.82 -25.49 18.21
C TYR A 55 1.45 -25.11 16.89
N VAL A 56 0.79 -24.19 16.20
CA VAL A 56 1.23 -23.59 14.96
C VAL A 56 1.09 -22.07 15.04
N LEU A 57 2.14 -21.36 14.64
CA LEU A 57 2.02 -19.96 14.23
C LEU A 57 1.91 -19.92 12.71
N ASP A 58 0.75 -19.51 12.20
CA ASP A 58 0.50 -19.38 10.76
C ASP A 58 0.36 -17.90 10.41
N ARG A 59 1.11 -17.41 9.42
CA ARG A 59 1.12 -16.00 9.05
C ARG A 59 -0.29 -15.59 8.66
N TYR A 60 -0.81 -14.57 9.34
CA TYR A 60 -2.21 -14.18 9.25
C TYR A 60 -2.61 -13.87 7.81
N GLU A 61 -3.49 -14.70 7.25
CA GLU A 61 -3.97 -14.60 5.86
C GLU A 61 -2.84 -14.57 4.81
N SER A 62 -1.65 -15.09 5.15
CA SER A 62 -0.41 -14.97 4.35
C SER A 62 -0.03 -13.52 3.99
N ARG A 63 -0.46 -12.54 4.80
CA ARG A 63 -0.25 -11.11 4.54
C ARG A 63 1.17 -10.68 4.88
N LYS A 64 1.65 -9.68 4.15
CA LYS A 64 2.92 -9.00 4.43
C LYS A 64 2.81 -8.20 5.75
N PRO A 65 3.94 -7.93 6.43
CA PRO A 65 3.93 -7.07 7.60
C PRO A 65 3.39 -5.68 7.30
N TYR A 66 2.79 -5.07 8.31
CA TYR A 66 2.44 -3.66 8.32
C TYR A 66 3.68 -2.82 8.59
N PHE A 67 3.86 -1.75 7.81
CA PHE A 67 4.82 -0.70 8.12
C PHE A 67 4.08 0.59 8.43
N ILE A 68 4.30 1.14 9.63
CA ILE A 68 3.59 2.33 10.11
C ILE A 68 4.59 3.35 10.61
N THR A 69 4.40 4.59 10.17
CA THR A 69 5.14 5.76 10.66
C THR A 69 4.12 6.70 11.29
N GLY A 70 4.25 6.96 12.59
CA GLY A 70 3.38 7.89 13.30
C GLY A 70 3.84 9.34 13.15
N SER A 71 3.19 10.25 13.89
CA SER A 71 3.65 11.64 14.03
C SER A 71 5.04 11.76 14.64
N ASP A 72 5.51 10.71 15.32
CA ASP A 72 6.88 10.58 15.84
C ASP A 72 7.93 10.34 14.75
N GLY A 73 7.54 10.11 13.50
CA GLY A 73 8.45 9.85 12.37
C GLY A 73 9.15 8.49 12.45
N LEU A 74 8.86 7.66 13.46
CA LEU A 74 9.54 6.37 13.66
C LEU A 74 8.77 5.25 12.97
N LYS A 75 9.39 4.67 11.94
CA LYS A 75 8.86 3.53 11.18
C LYS A 75 8.91 2.25 12.04
N LYS A 76 7.78 1.56 12.13
CA LYS A 76 7.62 0.30 12.88
C LYS A 76 7.13 -0.78 11.94
N ARG A 77 7.54 -2.02 12.19
CA ARG A 77 7.10 -3.21 11.46
C ARG A 77 6.23 -4.05 12.39
N ILE A 78 5.06 -4.48 11.92
CA ILE A 78 4.13 -5.33 12.68
C ILE A 78 3.76 -6.54 11.83
N ASP A 79 4.12 -7.74 12.30
CA ASP A 79 3.77 -9.02 11.70
C ASP A 79 2.71 -9.72 12.55
N LEU A 80 1.70 -10.30 11.90
CA LEU A 80 0.57 -10.97 12.54
C LEU A 80 0.58 -12.46 12.22
N TYR A 81 0.38 -13.29 13.24
CA TYR A 81 0.31 -14.74 13.12
C TYR A 81 -0.89 -15.28 13.88
N LYS A 82 -1.67 -16.15 13.25
CA LYS A 82 -2.68 -16.98 13.94
C LYS A 82 -1.97 -17.97 14.83
N LEU A 83 -2.35 -18.00 16.10
CA LEU A 83 -1.98 -19.08 17.00
C LEU A 83 -3.03 -20.18 16.87
N VAL A 84 -2.62 -21.33 16.35
CA VAL A 84 -3.50 -22.46 16.06
C VAL A 84 -3.11 -23.65 16.93
N ALA A 85 -4.07 -24.19 17.67
CA ALA A 85 -3.95 -25.50 18.29
C ALA A 85 -4.12 -26.58 17.21
N LYS A 86 -3.14 -27.49 17.09
CA LYS A 86 -3.21 -28.57 16.10
C LYS A 86 -4.39 -29.50 16.36
N GLU A 87 -4.69 -29.75 17.63
CA GLU A 87 -5.89 -30.49 18.02
C GLU A 87 -7.12 -29.67 17.60
N GLY A 88 -7.92 -30.24 16.72
CA GLY A 88 -9.12 -29.57 16.17
C GLY A 88 -8.84 -28.42 15.18
N MET A 89 -7.57 -28.10 14.88
CA MET A 89 -7.18 -27.00 13.99
C MET A 89 -7.84 -25.66 14.37
N GLN A 90 -7.90 -25.38 15.67
CA GLN A 90 -8.61 -24.23 16.22
C GLN A 90 -7.69 -23.02 16.33
N GLU A 91 -8.12 -21.88 15.79
CA GLU A 91 -7.51 -20.58 16.05
C GLU A 91 -7.86 -20.15 17.49
N ILE A 92 -6.84 -19.95 18.32
CA ILE A 92 -6.95 -19.63 19.75
C ILE A 92 -6.29 -18.29 20.09
N GLY A 93 -5.98 -17.47 19.11
CA GLY A 93 -5.40 -16.14 19.34
C GLY A 93 -4.60 -15.61 18.17
N LEU A 94 -4.16 -14.36 18.30
CA LEU A 94 -3.36 -13.65 17.30
C LEU A 94 -2.05 -13.17 17.94
N MET A 95 -0.96 -13.81 17.56
CA MET A 95 0.39 -13.41 17.96
C MET A 95 0.86 -12.22 17.11
N VAL A 96 1.28 -11.16 17.79
CA VAL A 96 1.79 -9.93 17.20
C VAL A 96 3.28 -9.81 17.46
N PHE A 97 4.05 -9.65 16.39
CA PHE A 97 5.47 -9.33 16.44
C PHE A 97 5.67 -7.88 16.01
N TYR A 98 6.08 -7.02 16.94
CA TYR A 98 6.34 -5.60 16.69
C TYR A 98 7.85 -5.35 16.70
N THR A 99 8.40 -4.89 15.60
CA THR A 99 9.82 -4.52 15.49
C THR A 99 9.95 -3.01 15.38
N ASN A 100 10.73 -2.40 16.28
CA ASN A 100 11.01 -0.97 16.24
C ASN A 100 12.16 -0.61 15.26
N GLU A 101 12.46 0.67 15.13
CA GLU A 101 13.50 1.19 14.24
C GLU A 101 14.92 0.71 14.58
N LYS A 102 15.13 0.27 15.83
CA LYS A 102 16.41 -0.28 16.31
C LYS A 102 16.50 -1.80 16.13
N GLY A 103 15.49 -2.42 15.51
CA GLY A 103 15.40 -3.88 15.37
C GLY A 103 15.00 -4.61 16.65
N LYS A 104 14.60 -3.91 17.72
CA LYS A 104 14.11 -4.55 18.94
C LYS A 104 12.72 -5.10 18.71
N LEU A 105 12.56 -6.39 19.03
CA LEU A 105 11.32 -7.14 18.89
C LEU A 105 10.52 -7.14 20.20
N TYR A 106 9.24 -6.80 20.10
CA TYR A 106 8.25 -6.92 21.16
C TYR A 106 7.15 -7.88 20.71
N LYS A 107 6.53 -8.58 21.66
CA LYS A 107 5.50 -9.59 21.41
C LYS A 107 4.25 -9.28 22.20
N ALA A 108 3.09 -9.42 21.57
CA ALA A 108 1.80 -9.34 22.24
C ALA A 108 0.89 -10.42 21.68
N LEU A 109 0.24 -11.19 22.55
CA LEU A 109 -0.72 -12.21 22.12
C LEU A 109 -2.13 -11.71 22.38
N VAL A 110 -2.85 -11.35 21.32
CA VAL A 110 -4.26 -10.98 21.42
C VAL A 110 -5.07 -12.27 21.64
N PRO A 111 -5.80 -12.40 22.76
CA PRO A 111 -6.62 -13.58 23.01
C PRO A 111 -7.78 -13.67 22.01
N ASP A 112 -8.27 -14.88 21.77
CA ASP A 112 -9.56 -15.03 21.11
C ASP A 112 -10.70 -14.48 22.01
N PHE A 113 -11.84 -14.18 21.40
CA PHE A 113 -12.99 -13.61 22.12
C PHE A 113 -13.55 -14.54 23.22
N THR A 114 -13.33 -15.85 23.10
CA THR A 114 -13.84 -16.84 24.06
C THR A 114 -12.95 -17.00 25.29
N ALA A 115 -11.74 -16.43 25.29
CA ALA A 115 -10.78 -16.54 26.38
C ALA A 115 -11.29 -15.96 27.72
N ASP A 116 -10.84 -16.55 28.82
CA ASP A 116 -11.18 -16.10 30.18
C ASP A 116 -10.72 -14.65 30.44
N ALA A 117 -11.44 -13.94 31.31
CA ALA A 117 -11.11 -12.55 31.70
C ALA A 117 -9.66 -12.38 32.19
N LYS A 118 -9.11 -13.36 32.91
CA LYS A 118 -7.71 -13.34 33.39
C LYS A 118 -6.68 -13.32 32.24
N VAL A 119 -7.01 -13.92 31.09
CA VAL A 119 -6.14 -13.93 29.89
C VAL A 119 -6.17 -12.55 29.22
N TRP A 120 -7.35 -11.95 29.14
CA TRP A 120 -7.52 -10.57 28.69
C TRP A 120 -6.81 -9.56 29.59
N GLU A 121 -6.88 -9.74 30.91
CA GLU A 121 -6.15 -8.91 31.87
C GLU A 121 -4.64 -9.02 31.67
N GLN A 122 -4.10 -10.23 31.48
CA GLN A 122 -2.68 -10.43 31.19
C GLN A 122 -2.27 -9.75 29.87
N TYR A 123 -3.08 -9.87 28.82
CA TYR A 123 -2.86 -9.16 27.56
C TYR A 123 -2.81 -7.65 27.74
N PHE A 124 -3.76 -7.08 28.50
CA PHE A 124 -3.80 -5.65 28.81
C PHE A 124 -2.53 -5.19 29.54
N LEU A 125 -2.07 -5.94 30.54
CA LEU A 125 -0.85 -5.65 31.27
C LEU A 125 0.39 -5.72 30.36
N ASP A 126 0.47 -6.71 29.48
CA ASP A 126 1.59 -6.88 28.56
C ASP A 126 1.72 -5.67 27.61
N ILE A 127 0.61 -5.24 26.98
CA ILE A 127 0.64 -4.10 26.05
C ILE A 127 0.91 -2.77 26.76
N ASP A 128 0.44 -2.59 27.99
CA ASP A 128 0.73 -1.42 28.83
C ASP A 128 2.22 -1.37 29.21
N ASN A 129 2.79 -2.51 29.62
CA ASN A 129 4.20 -2.62 29.95
C ASN A 129 5.11 -2.36 28.74
N ILE A 130 4.74 -2.83 27.55
CA ILE A 130 5.47 -2.51 26.32
C ILE A 130 5.35 -1.00 26.03
N ASN A 131 4.16 -0.42 26.15
CA ASN A 131 3.93 1.00 25.86
C ASN A 131 4.73 1.95 26.77
N LYS A 132 5.02 1.55 28.01
CA LYS A 132 5.90 2.31 28.92
C LYS A 132 7.34 2.42 28.41
N VAL A 133 7.83 1.44 27.65
CA VAL A 133 9.21 1.41 27.13
C VAL A 133 9.31 1.71 25.63
N GLU A 134 8.20 1.55 24.90
CA GLU A 134 8.07 1.79 23.47
C GLU A 134 6.89 2.74 23.26
N GLN A 135 7.19 4.04 23.14
CA GLN A 135 6.17 5.07 22.99
C GLN A 135 5.27 4.80 21.78
N ASN A 136 3.97 5.09 21.95
CA ASN A 136 2.93 4.91 20.94
C ASN A 136 2.70 3.46 20.50
N PHE A 137 3.22 2.47 21.23
CA PHE A 137 3.00 1.05 20.92
C PHE A 137 1.51 0.73 20.82
N ILE A 138 0.72 1.08 21.85
CA ILE A 138 -0.73 0.79 21.88
C ILE A 138 -1.46 1.50 20.73
N LEU A 139 -1.07 2.75 20.41
CA LEU A 139 -1.68 3.51 19.31
C LEU A 139 -1.44 2.81 17.96
N LYS A 140 -0.19 2.44 17.68
CA LYS A 140 0.19 1.79 16.41
C LYS A 140 -0.39 0.38 16.30
N LEU A 141 -0.40 -0.38 17.41
CA LEU A 141 -1.05 -1.68 17.48
C LEU A 141 -2.57 -1.57 17.23
N SER A 142 -3.24 -0.65 17.94
CA SER A 142 -4.68 -0.41 17.77
C SER A 142 -5.04 -0.05 16.34
N TYR A 143 -4.22 0.76 15.66
CA TYR A 143 -4.43 1.07 14.24
C TYR A 143 -4.40 -0.18 13.36
N VAL A 144 -3.40 -1.07 13.53
CA VAL A 144 -3.32 -2.34 12.77
C VAL A 144 -4.53 -3.22 13.05
N LEU A 145 -4.86 -3.44 14.33
CA LEU A 145 -5.98 -4.28 14.71
C LEU A 145 -7.31 -3.70 14.20
N SER A 146 -7.47 -2.38 14.18
CA SER A 146 -8.66 -1.72 13.62
C SER A 146 -8.78 -1.95 12.12
N LYS A 147 -7.66 -1.92 11.37
CA LYS A 147 -7.66 -2.31 9.95
C LYS A 147 -8.06 -3.76 9.76
N GLU A 148 -7.59 -4.66 10.61
CA GLU A 148 -7.95 -6.08 10.50
C GLU A 148 -9.42 -6.34 10.86
N VAL A 149 -9.94 -5.69 11.89
CA VAL A 149 -11.38 -5.76 12.23
C VAL A 149 -12.23 -5.26 11.06
N SER A 150 -11.88 -4.10 10.49
CA SER A 150 -12.57 -3.56 9.32
C SER A 150 -12.46 -4.47 8.11
N PHE A 151 -11.30 -5.09 7.89
CA PHE A 151 -11.08 -6.05 6.81
C PHE A 151 -11.92 -7.32 6.98
N GLN A 152 -11.99 -7.89 8.19
CA GLN A 152 -12.84 -9.05 8.46
C GLN A 152 -14.32 -8.70 8.28
N GLN A 153 -14.76 -7.52 8.73
CA GLN A 153 -16.12 -7.04 8.49
C GLN A 153 -16.41 -6.92 6.99
N TYR A 154 -15.48 -6.35 6.21
CA TYR A 154 -15.59 -6.30 4.76
C TYR A 154 -15.72 -7.70 4.14
N LYS A 155 -14.87 -8.67 4.53
CA LYS A 155 -14.94 -10.04 4.01
C LYS A 155 -16.32 -10.65 4.28
N VAL A 156 -16.85 -10.50 5.49
CA VAL A 156 -18.17 -11.02 5.87
C VAL A 156 -19.26 -10.40 5.00
N LEU A 157 -19.25 -9.07 4.83
CA LEU A 157 -20.25 -8.35 4.02
C LEU A 157 -20.17 -8.71 2.52
N ASN A 158 -19.00 -9.11 2.03
CA ASN A 158 -18.75 -9.41 0.61
C ASN A 158 -18.68 -10.92 0.32
N GLY A 159 -19.32 -11.76 1.15
CA GLY A 159 -19.44 -13.19 0.90
C GLY A 159 -18.12 -13.95 0.96
N GLY A 160 -17.19 -13.53 1.81
CA GLY A 160 -15.89 -14.15 2.02
C GLY A 160 -14.81 -13.77 0.99
N LYS A 161 -15.11 -12.82 0.08
CA LYS A 161 -14.11 -12.31 -0.88
C LYS A 161 -12.94 -11.65 -0.14
N ASP A 162 -11.74 -12.16 -0.39
CA ASP A 162 -10.50 -11.66 0.17
C ASP A 162 -9.91 -10.57 -0.73
N LEU A 163 -9.63 -9.40 -0.15
CA LEU A 163 -8.94 -8.29 -0.80
C LEU A 163 -7.44 -8.52 -0.93
N LYS A 164 -6.96 -9.77 -1.04
CA LYS A 164 -5.52 -10.09 -1.19
C LYS A 164 -4.83 -9.31 -2.32
N GLU A 165 -5.61 -8.76 -3.24
CA GLU A 165 -5.16 -7.92 -4.35
C GLU A 165 -5.17 -6.40 -4.08
N GLU A 166 -5.67 -5.91 -2.93
CA GLU A 166 -5.92 -4.46 -2.70
C GLU A 166 -5.17 -3.84 -1.51
N ALA A 167 -4.40 -4.61 -0.72
CA ALA A 167 -3.55 -3.99 0.30
C ALA A 167 -2.32 -3.33 -0.33
N ALA A 168 -2.42 -2.02 -0.56
CA ALA A 168 -1.33 -1.19 -1.08
C ALA A 168 -0.07 -1.26 -0.19
N THR A 169 1.07 -1.62 -0.77
CA THR A 169 2.37 -1.61 -0.10
C THR A 169 3.00 -0.23 -0.19
N TYR A 170 3.18 0.41 0.96
CA TYR A 170 3.95 1.65 1.10
C TYR A 170 5.44 1.32 1.20
N GLY A 171 6.09 1.23 0.05
CA GLY A 171 7.53 0.98 -0.07
C GLY A 171 8.37 2.25 0.14
N ASN A 172 9.68 2.07 0.30
CA ASN A 172 10.65 3.16 0.21
C ASN A 172 11.05 3.45 -1.26
N ASP A 173 10.47 2.71 -2.21
CA ASP A 173 10.76 2.83 -3.64
C ASP A 173 10.17 4.14 -4.18
N ILE A 174 11.00 5.01 -4.75
CA ILE A 174 10.60 6.28 -5.39
C ILE A 174 10.42 5.98 -6.88
N CYS A 175 9.20 5.75 -7.32
CA CYS A 175 8.93 5.18 -8.64
C CYS A 175 7.59 5.64 -9.24
N PHE A 176 7.38 5.24 -10.49
CA PHE A 176 6.16 5.45 -11.26
C PHE A 176 5.60 4.13 -11.82
N PRO A 177 4.29 4.03 -12.08
CA PRO A 177 3.73 2.97 -12.93
C PRO A 177 4.35 2.96 -14.32
N GLY A 178 4.42 1.78 -14.94
CA GLY A 178 5.05 1.61 -16.26
C GLY A 178 4.32 2.29 -17.43
N GLU A 179 3.04 2.63 -17.25
CA GLU A 179 2.22 3.30 -18.27
C GLU A 179 2.40 4.82 -18.28
N GLU A 180 3.06 5.41 -17.26
CA GLU A 180 3.37 6.83 -17.28
C GLU A 180 4.26 7.16 -18.50
N LEU A 181 3.97 8.28 -19.16
CA LEU A 181 4.65 8.66 -20.39
C LEU A 181 5.80 9.63 -20.11
N VAL A 182 6.99 9.27 -20.52
CA VAL A 182 8.17 10.13 -20.46
C VAL A 182 8.22 10.99 -21.72
N THR A 183 8.53 12.28 -21.56
CA THR A 183 8.74 13.17 -22.69
C THR A 183 10.18 13.03 -23.19
N MET A 184 10.32 12.57 -24.43
CA MET A 184 11.59 12.33 -25.11
C MET A 184 12.18 13.64 -25.64
N ALA A 185 13.47 13.65 -25.98
CA ALA A 185 14.17 14.83 -26.48
C ALA A 185 13.55 15.45 -27.74
N ASN A 186 12.95 14.63 -28.60
CA ASN A 186 12.26 15.08 -29.81
C ASN A 186 10.82 15.57 -29.56
N GLY A 187 10.34 15.56 -28.31
CA GLY A 187 8.98 15.92 -27.93
C GLY A 187 7.97 14.76 -27.97
N ASP A 188 8.36 13.59 -28.50
CA ASP A 188 7.51 12.41 -28.48
C ASP A 188 7.33 11.89 -27.04
N LYS A 189 6.31 11.05 -26.87
CA LYS A 189 6.00 10.40 -25.60
C LYS A 189 6.32 8.91 -25.68
N LYS A 190 7.03 8.40 -24.69
CA LYS A 190 7.38 6.98 -24.57
C LYS A 190 6.90 6.44 -23.24
N MET A 191 6.25 5.27 -23.24
CA MET A 191 5.91 4.59 -21.99
C MET A 191 7.16 4.33 -21.16
N LEU A 192 7.11 4.61 -19.86
CA LEU A 192 8.25 4.47 -18.96
C LEU A 192 8.83 3.06 -18.98
N LYS A 193 7.98 2.02 -19.01
CA LYS A 193 8.41 0.61 -19.12
C LYS A 193 9.20 0.29 -20.40
N ALA A 194 9.12 1.13 -21.42
CA ALA A 194 9.80 0.96 -22.71
C ALA A 194 11.04 1.85 -22.87
N VAL A 195 11.35 2.69 -21.88
CA VAL A 195 12.58 3.48 -21.85
C VAL A 195 13.79 2.57 -21.65
N LYS A 196 14.89 2.90 -22.33
CA LYS A 196 16.14 2.12 -22.29
C LYS A 196 17.33 3.02 -21.99
N SER A 197 18.39 2.41 -21.50
CA SER A 197 19.69 3.08 -21.42
C SER A 197 20.07 3.64 -22.79
N GLY A 198 20.55 4.89 -22.79
CA GLY A 198 20.91 5.63 -23.98
C GLY A 198 19.79 6.44 -24.61
N ASP A 199 18.54 6.26 -24.21
CA ASP A 199 17.44 7.14 -24.61
C ASP A 199 17.70 8.57 -24.13
N GLU A 200 17.22 9.55 -24.89
CA GLU A 200 17.32 10.98 -24.56
C GLU A 200 15.96 11.53 -24.15
N VAL A 201 15.90 12.14 -22.96
CA VAL A 201 14.66 12.63 -22.34
C VAL A 201 14.79 14.10 -21.93
N ILE A 202 13.64 14.74 -21.72
CA ILE A 202 13.59 16.14 -21.30
C ILE A 202 13.69 16.27 -19.78
N SER A 203 14.70 17.01 -19.33
CA SER A 203 14.77 17.59 -17.99
C SER A 203 14.42 19.08 -18.05
N VAL A 204 13.80 19.61 -17.02
CA VAL A 204 13.40 21.02 -16.92
C VAL A 204 14.03 21.66 -15.70
N ASP A 205 14.80 22.73 -15.90
CA ASP A 205 15.26 23.53 -14.77
C ASP A 205 14.06 24.28 -14.17
N PRO A 206 13.70 24.04 -12.90
CA PRO A 206 12.52 24.65 -12.30
C PRO A 206 12.64 26.16 -12.09
N ALA A 207 13.87 26.70 -11.96
CA ALA A 207 14.11 28.12 -11.73
C ALA A 207 14.05 28.88 -13.05
N THR A 208 14.71 28.37 -14.09
CA THR A 208 14.78 29.05 -15.40
C THR A 208 13.64 28.66 -16.34
N LYS A 209 12.93 27.57 -16.05
CA LYS A 209 11.89 26.95 -16.91
C LYS A 209 12.40 26.59 -18.30
N LYS A 210 13.72 26.41 -18.44
CA LYS A 210 14.35 25.94 -19.67
C LYS A 210 14.46 24.43 -19.63
N ASN A 211 14.19 23.79 -20.77
CA ASN A 211 14.45 22.38 -20.92
C ASN A 211 15.91 22.13 -21.33
N MET A 212 16.39 20.95 -21.01
CA MET A 212 17.63 20.38 -21.51
C MET A 212 17.42 18.91 -21.80
N VAL A 213 18.17 18.40 -22.77
CA VAL A 213 18.20 16.99 -23.10
C VAL A 213 19.20 16.31 -22.17
N VAL A 214 18.78 15.20 -21.56
CA VAL A 214 19.62 14.36 -20.69
C VAL A 214 19.51 12.91 -21.15
N LYS A 215 20.58 12.14 -20.96
CA LYS A 215 20.63 10.75 -21.40
C LYS A 215 20.29 9.82 -20.25
N VAL A 216 19.44 8.82 -20.52
CA VAL A 216 19.10 7.78 -19.55
C VAL A 216 20.32 6.86 -19.37
N LYS A 217 20.85 6.78 -18.15
CA LYS A 217 21.89 5.81 -17.77
C LYS A 217 21.27 4.44 -17.62
N GLU A 218 20.19 4.35 -16.86
CA GLU A 218 19.47 3.10 -16.61
C GLU A 218 18.01 3.35 -16.23
N LEU A 219 17.20 2.29 -16.39
CA LEU A 219 15.84 2.22 -15.88
C LEU A 219 15.83 1.25 -14.70
N THR A 220 15.77 1.79 -13.49
CA THR A 220 15.60 0.97 -12.28
C THR A 220 14.20 0.36 -12.30
N THR A 221 14.13 -0.96 -12.20
CA THR A 221 12.87 -1.71 -12.18
C THR A 221 12.72 -2.40 -10.83
N HIS A 222 11.60 -2.17 -10.15
CA HIS A 222 11.28 -2.86 -8.91
C HIS A 222 10.31 -4.02 -9.16
N GLU A 223 10.44 -5.07 -8.34
CA GLU A 223 9.64 -6.29 -8.44
C GLU A 223 8.14 -6.03 -8.40
N ALA A 224 7.38 -6.89 -9.10
CA ALA A 224 5.93 -6.73 -9.16
C ALA A 224 5.29 -6.88 -7.78
N LYS A 225 4.65 -5.82 -7.29
CA LYS A 225 3.95 -5.77 -5.99
C LYS A 225 2.72 -4.87 -6.12
N ASN A 226 1.84 -4.95 -5.14
CA ASN A 226 0.68 -4.09 -5.08
C ASN A 226 1.04 -2.71 -4.51
N TYR A 227 1.72 -1.87 -5.29
CA TYR A 227 2.20 -0.58 -4.81
C TYR A 227 1.05 0.37 -4.45
N ALA A 228 1.21 1.13 -3.37
CA ALA A 228 0.41 2.34 -3.17
C ALA A 228 0.75 3.35 -4.26
N ILE A 229 -0.28 3.89 -4.92
CA ILE A 229 -0.15 4.89 -5.98
C ILE A 229 -0.92 6.13 -5.57
N THR A 230 -0.23 7.27 -5.56
CA THR A 230 -0.84 8.59 -5.49
C THR A 230 -1.10 9.08 -6.90
N GLN A 231 -2.35 9.44 -7.19
CA GLN A 231 -2.75 10.09 -8.44
C GLN A 231 -3.08 11.55 -8.17
N LEU A 232 -2.51 12.45 -8.98
CA LEU A 232 -2.87 13.86 -9.03
C LEU A 232 -3.60 14.16 -10.34
N VAL A 233 -4.76 14.82 -10.24
CA VAL A 233 -5.42 15.49 -11.36
C VAL A 233 -5.09 16.97 -11.27
N LEU A 234 -4.42 17.47 -12.29
CA LEU A 234 -3.87 18.82 -12.37
C LEU A 234 -4.63 19.60 -13.42
N ILE A 235 -4.95 20.86 -13.15
CA ILE A 235 -5.67 21.73 -14.08
C ILE A 235 -5.00 23.08 -14.26
N SER A 236 -5.09 23.61 -15.47
CA SER A 236 -4.87 25.03 -15.77
C SER A 236 -6.13 25.57 -16.43
N ALA A 237 -6.62 26.71 -15.95
CA ALA A 237 -7.82 27.36 -16.44
C ALA A 237 -7.47 28.70 -17.07
N GLN A 238 -7.72 28.84 -18.37
CA GLN A 238 -7.61 30.11 -19.08
C GLN A 238 -9.00 30.66 -19.35
N THR A 239 -9.24 31.88 -18.89
CA THR A 239 -10.51 32.56 -19.06
C THR A 239 -10.37 33.66 -20.11
N LYS A 240 -11.30 33.71 -21.06
CA LYS A 240 -11.42 34.81 -22.02
C LYS A 240 -12.83 35.38 -22.00
N ASN A 241 -12.93 36.70 -21.87
CA ASN A 241 -14.19 37.39 -22.09
C ASN A 241 -14.41 37.54 -23.60
N THR A 242 -15.55 37.07 -24.08
CA THR A 242 -15.98 37.17 -25.47
C THR A 242 -17.27 37.96 -25.54
N THR A 243 -17.67 38.40 -26.73
CA THR A 243 -18.95 39.07 -26.95
C THR A 243 -20.16 38.19 -26.60
N GLY A 244 -20.00 36.85 -26.62
CA GLY A 244 -21.03 35.88 -26.24
C GLY A 244 -20.98 35.40 -24.79
N GLY A 245 -20.09 35.96 -23.96
CA GLY A 245 -19.93 35.58 -22.55
C GLY A 245 -18.50 35.17 -22.19
N LYS A 246 -18.36 34.48 -21.05
CA LYS A 246 -17.07 34.07 -20.49
C LYS A 246 -16.71 32.65 -20.96
N GLU A 247 -15.68 32.52 -21.79
CA GLU A 247 -15.13 31.23 -22.21
C GLU A 247 -14.06 30.78 -21.21
N VAL A 248 -14.13 29.54 -20.73
CA VAL A 248 -13.12 28.94 -19.85
C VAL A 248 -12.55 27.70 -20.54
N LYS A 249 -11.26 27.74 -20.85
CA LYS A 249 -10.51 26.60 -21.38
C LYS A 249 -9.76 25.92 -20.25
N LEU A 250 -10.05 24.63 -20.06
CA LEU A 250 -9.39 23.79 -19.08
C LEU A 250 -8.38 22.88 -19.80
N ASN A 251 -7.13 22.91 -19.34
CA ASN A 251 -6.13 21.91 -19.69
C ASN A 251 -5.90 21.04 -18.45
N SER A 252 -5.96 19.72 -18.62
CA SER A 252 -5.76 18.78 -17.52
C SER A 252 -4.59 17.83 -17.78
N LYS A 253 -3.94 17.44 -16.70
CA LYS A 253 -2.89 16.41 -16.67
C LYS A 253 -3.17 15.45 -15.52
N VAL A 254 -2.79 14.19 -15.72
CA VAL A 254 -2.86 13.16 -14.69
C VAL A 254 -1.45 12.62 -14.49
N LEU A 255 -1.00 12.56 -13.25
CA LEU A 255 0.27 11.98 -12.85
C LEU A 255 0.01 10.92 -11.79
N GLN A 256 0.61 9.74 -11.96
CA GLN A 256 0.62 8.70 -10.94
C GLN A 256 2.04 8.36 -10.51
N ALA A 257 2.30 8.29 -9.21
CA ALA A 257 3.59 7.87 -8.67
C ALA A 257 3.43 7.21 -7.30
N THR A 258 4.49 6.57 -6.80
CA THR A 258 4.50 6.10 -5.40
C THR A 258 4.43 7.29 -4.43
N PRO A 259 3.75 7.17 -3.26
CA PRO A 259 3.49 8.30 -2.37
C PRO A 259 4.72 9.09 -1.90
N ASN A 260 5.89 8.46 -1.89
CA ASN A 260 7.16 9.06 -1.49
C ASN A 260 7.89 9.80 -2.62
N HIS A 261 7.34 9.85 -3.84
CA HIS A 261 8.02 10.47 -4.97
C HIS A 261 8.18 11.99 -4.78
N PRO A 262 9.39 12.56 -4.88
CA PRO A 262 9.61 13.99 -4.71
C PRO A 262 8.97 14.81 -5.84
N MET A 263 8.32 15.90 -5.45
CA MET A 263 7.65 16.87 -6.30
C MET A 263 8.09 18.26 -5.89
N LEU A 264 8.46 19.09 -6.87
CA LEU A 264 8.71 20.50 -6.61
C LEU A 264 7.41 21.29 -6.71
N THR A 265 7.04 21.93 -5.59
CA THR A 265 5.90 22.85 -5.51
C THR A 265 6.39 24.24 -5.13
N LYS A 266 5.48 25.24 -5.11
CA LYS A 266 5.78 26.56 -4.51
C LYS A 266 6.22 26.49 -3.04
N ARG A 267 5.88 25.42 -2.30
CA ARG A 267 6.28 25.21 -0.91
C ARG A 267 7.65 24.53 -0.76
N GLY A 268 8.32 24.24 -1.88
CA GLY A 268 9.57 23.51 -1.92
C GLY A 268 9.36 22.05 -2.36
N ASN A 269 10.37 21.23 -2.08
CA ASN A 269 10.39 19.82 -2.42
C ASN A 269 9.59 19.03 -1.36
N ILE A 270 8.46 18.46 -1.77
CA ILE A 270 7.59 17.63 -0.92
C ILE A 270 7.26 16.34 -1.65
N LYS A 271 6.82 15.31 -0.92
CA LYS A 271 6.43 14.04 -1.56
C LYS A 271 5.06 14.17 -2.23
N ILE A 272 4.82 13.43 -3.31
CA ILE A 272 3.54 13.47 -4.03
C ILE A 272 2.34 13.12 -3.12
N GLY A 273 2.52 12.20 -2.17
CA GLY A 273 1.50 11.86 -1.16
C GLY A 273 1.20 13.00 -0.18
N GLU A 274 2.12 13.95 -0.01
CA GLU A 274 1.97 15.14 0.85
C GLU A 274 1.41 16.35 0.08
N VAL A 275 1.37 16.29 -1.27
CA VAL A 275 0.74 17.33 -2.09
C VAL A 275 -0.75 17.42 -1.77
N THR A 276 -1.30 18.63 -1.69
CA THR A 276 -2.72 18.86 -1.38
C THR A 276 -3.43 19.59 -2.50
N THR A 277 -4.75 19.42 -2.62
CA THR A 277 -5.59 20.23 -3.50
C THR A 277 -5.32 21.72 -3.32
N GLY A 278 -5.31 22.47 -4.42
CA GLY A 278 -4.98 23.89 -4.46
C GLY A 278 -3.49 24.21 -4.56
N GLN A 279 -2.58 23.25 -4.33
CA GLN A 279 -1.16 23.45 -4.59
C GLN A 279 -0.86 23.44 -6.08
N GLU A 280 0.27 24.05 -6.45
CA GLU A 280 0.69 24.17 -7.84
C GLU A 280 1.97 23.38 -8.12
N VAL A 281 2.01 22.76 -9.29
CA VAL A 281 3.17 22.05 -9.84
C VAL A 281 3.43 22.54 -11.27
N LEU A 282 4.70 22.49 -11.69
CA LEU A 282 5.08 22.92 -13.04
C LEU A 282 4.73 21.83 -14.06
N CYS A 283 3.99 22.19 -15.10
CA CYS A 283 3.59 21.30 -16.18
C CYS A 283 3.87 21.93 -17.54
N LEU A 284 4.12 21.10 -18.55
CA LEU A 284 4.10 21.50 -19.95
C LEU A 284 2.66 21.74 -20.39
N ASN A 285 2.35 22.98 -20.74
CA ASN A 285 1.13 23.31 -21.45
C ASN A 285 1.35 23.07 -22.95
N GLU A 286 0.85 21.96 -23.46
CA GLU A 286 0.99 21.57 -24.88
C GLU A 286 0.37 22.58 -25.85
N GLN A 287 -0.56 23.43 -25.41
CA GLN A 287 -1.15 24.47 -26.26
C GLN A 287 -0.23 25.68 -26.44
N THR A 288 0.54 26.03 -25.41
CA THR A 288 1.44 27.19 -25.43
C THR A 288 2.91 26.80 -25.66
N GLY A 289 3.24 25.52 -25.52
CA GLY A 289 4.61 25.01 -25.51
C GLY A 289 5.43 25.45 -24.29
N LYS A 290 4.78 26.06 -23.28
CA LYS A 290 5.45 26.65 -22.12
C LYS A 290 5.24 25.82 -20.86
N TYR A 291 6.20 25.93 -19.94
CA TYR A 291 6.09 25.38 -18.61
C TYR A 291 5.34 26.34 -17.68
N GLU A 292 4.15 25.94 -17.26
CA GLU A 292 3.19 26.74 -16.53
C GLU A 292 2.77 26.02 -15.24
N ALA A 293 2.33 26.80 -14.24
CA ALA A 293 1.82 26.22 -13.01
C ALA A 293 0.42 25.66 -13.26
N PHE A 294 0.21 24.39 -12.90
CA PHE A 294 -1.11 23.76 -12.87
C PHE A 294 -1.49 23.50 -11.42
N THR A 295 -2.74 23.75 -11.08
CA THR A 295 -3.29 23.55 -9.74
C THR A 295 -3.76 22.11 -9.57
N VAL A 296 -3.45 21.50 -8.43
CA VAL A 296 -3.99 20.20 -8.04
C VAL A 296 -5.48 20.36 -7.77
N LEU A 297 -6.31 19.77 -8.64
CA LEU A 297 -7.75 19.71 -8.46
C LEU A 297 -8.13 18.56 -7.51
N GLN A 298 -7.52 17.40 -7.71
CA GLN A 298 -7.84 16.18 -6.97
C GLN A 298 -6.57 15.38 -6.68
N LYS A 299 -6.52 14.81 -5.47
CA LYS A 299 -5.57 13.76 -5.10
C LYS A 299 -6.35 12.52 -4.68
N THR A 300 -5.94 11.37 -5.18
CA THR A 300 -6.40 10.07 -4.68
C THR A 300 -5.20 9.19 -4.38
N GLU A 301 -5.34 8.35 -3.35
CA GLU A 301 -4.40 7.26 -3.09
C GLU A 301 -5.16 5.94 -3.18
N HIS A 302 -4.59 4.98 -3.90
CA HIS A 302 -5.20 3.67 -4.10
C HIS A 302 -4.12 2.60 -4.29
N ALA A 303 -4.53 1.35 -4.17
CA ALA A 303 -3.70 0.22 -4.57
C ALA A 303 -3.63 0.15 -6.09
N GLY A 304 -2.42 0.17 -6.65
CA GLY A 304 -2.22 0.13 -8.10
C GLY A 304 -2.38 -1.26 -8.74
N GLY A 305 -2.72 -2.28 -7.95
CA GLY A 305 -2.67 -3.68 -8.36
C GLY A 305 -1.24 -4.22 -8.41
N VAL A 306 -1.09 -5.54 -8.59
CA VAL A 306 0.22 -6.19 -8.68
C VAL A 306 0.90 -5.77 -9.99
N GLN A 307 1.85 -4.85 -9.90
CA GLN A 307 2.58 -4.32 -11.04
C GLN A 307 4.04 -4.00 -10.69
N LYS A 308 4.89 -3.94 -11.72
CA LYS A 308 6.23 -3.37 -11.58
C LYS A 308 6.14 -1.85 -11.57
N VAL A 309 7.04 -1.21 -10.83
CA VAL A 309 7.24 0.25 -10.86
C VAL A 309 8.66 0.56 -11.27
N TYR A 310 8.86 1.74 -11.84
CA TYR A 310 10.08 2.10 -12.55
C TYR A 310 10.57 3.48 -12.10
N ASN A 311 11.88 3.68 -12.17
CA ASN A 311 12.53 4.96 -11.98
C ASN A 311 13.62 5.16 -13.03
N ILE A 312 13.74 6.38 -13.56
CA ILE A 312 14.82 6.73 -14.49
C ILE A 312 16.01 7.27 -13.69
N VAL A 313 17.20 6.81 -14.04
CA VAL A 313 18.46 7.43 -13.63
C VAL A 313 19.06 8.07 -14.87
N ALA A 314 19.11 9.41 -14.93
CA ALA A 314 19.73 10.14 -16.02
C ALA A 314 21.18 10.54 -15.70
N ASP A 315 21.94 10.93 -16.72
CA ASP A 315 23.32 11.42 -16.58
C ASP A 315 23.42 12.89 -16.18
N GLY A 316 22.30 13.61 -16.16
CA GLY A 316 22.21 15.00 -15.73
C GLY A 316 20.77 15.45 -15.50
N GLY A 317 20.63 16.75 -15.18
CA GLY A 317 19.36 17.34 -14.79
C GLY A 317 18.93 16.96 -13.37
N SER A 318 17.96 17.69 -12.83
CA SER A 318 17.37 17.42 -11.51
C SER A 318 15.90 17.03 -11.59
N THR A 319 15.32 17.03 -12.79
CA THR A 319 13.90 16.74 -13.02
C THR A 319 13.70 15.89 -14.27
N LEU A 320 12.49 15.38 -14.43
CA LEU A 320 11.99 14.72 -15.63
C LEU A 320 10.57 15.23 -15.93
N LEU A 321 10.12 15.02 -17.16
CA LEU A 321 8.76 15.37 -17.57
C LEU A 321 7.92 14.11 -17.81
N MET A 322 7.09 13.75 -16.82
CA MET A 322 6.21 12.57 -16.79
C MET A 322 4.76 12.99 -17.04
N ASN A 323 4.12 12.46 -18.08
CA ASN A 323 2.78 12.85 -18.52
C ASN A 323 2.61 14.38 -18.68
N GLY A 324 3.69 15.07 -19.07
CA GLY A 324 3.72 16.54 -19.16
C GLY A 324 3.82 17.26 -17.82
N VAL A 325 4.05 16.55 -16.72
CA VAL A 325 4.21 17.08 -15.36
C VAL A 325 5.69 16.98 -14.96
N MET A 326 6.24 18.06 -14.43
CA MET A 326 7.63 18.06 -13.96
C MET A 326 7.72 17.36 -12.61
N VAL A 327 8.59 16.36 -12.53
CA VAL A 327 8.87 15.57 -11.33
C VAL A 327 10.36 15.62 -11.03
N MET A 328 10.75 15.48 -9.76
CA MET A 328 12.17 15.50 -9.38
C MET A 328 12.82 14.15 -9.71
N GLN A 329 14.09 14.17 -10.14
CA GLN A 329 14.89 12.93 -10.17
C GLN A 329 15.26 12.50 -8.74
N LYS A 330 15.48 11.20 -8.56
CA LYS A 330 15.96 10.63 -7.30
C LYS A 330 17.40 11.01 -7.01
#